data_AF-A0A1F5N1U4-F1
#
_entry.id   AF-A0A1F5N1U4-F1
#
_cell.length_a   1.000
_cell.length_b   1.000
_cell.length_c   1.000
_cell.angle_alpha   90.00
_cell.angle_beta   90.00
_cell.angle_gamma   90.00
#
_symmetry.space_group_name_H-M   'P 1'
#
loop_
_entity.id
_entity.type
_entity.pdbx_description
1 polymer ?
#
loop_
_entity_poly.entity_id
_entity_poly.type
_entity_poly.pdbx_seq_one_letter_code
_entity_poly.pdbx_strand_id
1 'polypeptide(L)'
;MKKNGRSVQRDSKIPGSISIDLKPEVVSLRVRAGDWETDNIIGKITDQTALSVTVDRLSRYTILTKLTDRLAVTKKDALVRRLGIYSQNLRLTLTADNGSENSEHLQIQADLKLIMYFCHAYHSWEKGSVENMNKRIRRFIPKGVSIYCLPEKLIK
;
A
#
# COMPACT_ATOMS: atom_id res chain seq x y z
N MET A 1 -38.28 -12.86 -0.16
CA MET A 1 -36.96 -12.77 0.50
C MET A 1 -35.96 -13.64 -0.25
N LYS A 2 -34.98 -13.07 -0.96
CA LYS A 2 -33.83 -13.82 -1.51
C LYS A 2 -32.58 -13.42 -0.73
N LYS A 3 -32.15 -14.28 0.21
CA LYS A 3 -30.89 -14.17 0.96
C LYS A 3 -29.76 -14.81 0.17
N ASN A 4 -29.25 -14.14 -0.86
CA ASN A 4 -27.96 -14.49 -1.46
C ASN A 4 -27.01 -13.31 -1.29
N GLY A 5 -26.53 -13.10 -0.06
CA GLY A 5 -25.35 -12.26 0.16
C GLY A 5 -24.16 -12.90 -0.55
N ARG A 6 -23.34 -12.10 -1.23
CA ARG A 6 -22.08 -12.58 -1.83
C ARG A 6 -21.24 -13.24 -0.75
N SER A 7 -20.70 -14.44 -1.00
CA SER A 7 -19.73 -15.03 -0.07
C SER A 7 -18.52 -14.11 0.00
N VAL A 8 -18.13 -13.74 1.21
CA VAL A 8 -16.93 -12.95 1.45
C VAL A 8 -15.75 -13.92 1.27
N GLN A 9 -15.02 -13.77 0.17
CA GLN A 9 -13.80 -14.54 -0.06
C GLN A 9 -12.77 -14.06 0.97
N ARG A 10 -12.49 -14.90 1.97
CA ARG A 10 -11.53 -14.61 3.06
C ARG A 10 -10.08 -14.84 2.63
N ASP A 11 -9.86 -15.69 1.62
CA ASP A 11 -8.53 -16.02 1.15
C ASP A 11 -8.05 -15.03 0.08
N SER A 12 -6.79 -14.60 0.20
CA SER A 12 -6.13 -13.75 -0.78
C SER A 12 -5.97 -14.47 -2.11
N LYS A 13 -6.17 -13.76 -3.22
CA LYS A 13 -5.88 -14.29 -4.57
C LYS A 13 -4.38 -14.42 -4.88
N ILE A 14 -3.52 -13.85 -4.05
CA ILE A 14 -2.07 -13.85 -4.21
C ILE A 14 -1.50 -15.07 -3.47
N PRO A 15 -0.86 -16.04 -4.17
CA PRO A 15 -0.25 -17.20 -3.50
C PRO A 15 0.83 -16.76 -2.50
N GLY A 16 0.83 -17.37 -1.31
CA GLY A 16 1.82 -17.09 -0.27
C GLY A 16 1.58 -15.82 0.55
N SER A 17 0.47 -15.11 0.31
CA SER A 17 0.15 -13.91 1.09
C SER A 17 -0.29 -14.26 2.52
N ILE A 18 0.07 -13.40 3.48
CA ILE A 18 -0.27 -13.56 4.89
C ILE A 18 -1.51 -12.70 5.18
N SER A 19 -2.58 -13.35 5.65
CA SER A 19 -3.82 -12.65 6.04
C SER A 19 -3.54 -11.61 7.13
N ILE A 20 -4.26 -10.49 7.05
CA ILE A 20 -4.28 -9.47 8.10
C ILE A 20 -4.74 -9.98 9.47
N ASP A 21 -5.46 -11.11 9.52
CA ASP A 21 -5.86 -11.76 10.78
C ASP A 21 -4.66 -12.27 11.57
N LEU A 22 -3.56 -12.58 10.89
CA LEU A 22 -2.30 -13.04 11.50
C LEU A 22 -1.39 -11.87 11.88
N LYS A 23 -1.85 -10.63 11.70
CA LYS A 23 -1.08 -9.44 12.04
C LYS A 23 -0.96 -9.30 13.57
N PRO A 24 0.25 -9.19 14.12
CA PRO A 24 0.46 -9.03 15.56
C PRO A 24 -0.29 -7.83 16.12
N GLU A 25 -0.84 -7.99 17.32
CA GLU A 25 -1.64 -6.96 18.00
C GLU A 25 -0.88 -5.63 18.15
N VAL A 26 0.44 -5.69 18.41
CA VAL A 26 1.32 -4.51 18.53
C VAL A 26 1.21 -3.56 17.34
N VAL A 27 0.97 -4.09 16.14
CA VAL A 27 0.78 -3.28 14.93
C VAL A 27 -0.50 -2.44 15.08
N SER A 28 -1.60 -3.06 15.49
CA SER A 28 -2.90 -2.39 15.70
C SER A 28 -2.87 -1.32 16.78
N LEU A 29 -2.00 -1.47 17.80
CA LEU A 29 -1.83 -0.50 18.88
C LEU A 29 -1.20 0.83 18.44
N ARG A 30 -0.50 0.87 17.29
CA ARG A 30 0.16 2.08 16.76
C ARG A 30 1.12 2.73 17.76
N VAL A 31 1.93 1.93 18.43
CA VAL A 31 2.86 2.37 19.49
C VAL A 31 4.33 2.44 19.04
N ARG A 32 4.62 2.06 17.79
CA ARG A 32 5.97 2.09 17.22
C ARG A 32 5.96 2.53 15.77
N ALA A 33 7.06 3.11 15.33
CA ALA A 33 7.30 3.38 13.92
C ALA A 33 7.74 2.10 13.20
N GLY A 34 7.61 2.09 11.87
CA GLY A 34 8.02 0.99 11.02
C GLY A 34 6.94 -0.03 10.69
N ASP A 35 5.71 0.23 11.12
CA ASP A 35 4.52 -0.48 10.65
C ASP A 35 3.86 0.39 9.57
N TRP A 36 4.01 0.01 8.31
CA TRP A 36 3.61 0.80 7.15
C TRP A 36 2.31 0.26 6.51
N GLU A 37 1.56 1.14 5.85
CA GLU A 37 0.47 0.79 4.93
C GLU A 37 0.82 1.34 3.54
N THR A 38 0.58 0.58 2.47
CA THR A 38 0.82 1.06 1.09
C THR A 38 -0.40 0.89 0.20
N ASP A 39 -0.63 1.86 -0.68
CA ASP A 39 -1.71 1.86 -1.68
C ASP A 39 -1.29 2.63 -2.94
N ASN A 40 -2.00 2.43 -4.05
CA ASN A 40 -1.74 3.14 -5.30
C ASN A 40 -2.90 4.09 -5.65
N ILE A 41 -2.55 5.35 -5.89
CA ILE A 41 -3.45 6.35 -6.46
C ILE A 41 -3.30 6.36 -7.98
N ILE A 42 -4.38 6.02 -8.68
CA ILE A 42 -4.47 6.18 -10.14
C ILE A 42 -4.96 7.60 -10.48
N GLY A 43 -4.25 8.26 -11.39
CA GLY A 43 -4.61 9.58 -11.92
C GLY A 43 -5.55 9.49 -13.13
N LYS A 44 -5.08 9.98 -14.28
CA LYS A 44 -5.75 9.82 -15.58
C LYS A 44 -5.78 8.34 -15.98
N ILE A 45 -6.96 7.81 -16.29
CA ILE A 45 -7.15 6.36 -16.45
C ILE A 45 -6.42 5.81 -17.68
N THR A 46 -6.26 6.62 -18.72
CA THR A 46 -5.55 6.30 -19.97
C THR A 46 -4.05 6.19 -19.79
N ASP A 47 -3.51 6.75 -18.70
CA ASP A 47 -2.07 6.75 -18.45
C ASP A 47 -1.70 5.50 -17.68
N GLN A 48 -0.55 4.91 -17.98
CA GLN A 48 -0.08 3.74 -17.22
C GLN A 48 0.48 4.13 -15.85
N THR A 49 0.78 5.39 -15.62
CA THR A 49 1.36 5.85 -14.35
C THR A 49 0.43 5.69 -13.15
N ALA A 50 1.02 5.55 -11.98
CA ALA A 50 0.34 5.59 -10.69
C ALA A 50 1.20 6.32 -9.65
N LEU A 51 0.59 6.77 -8.56
CA LEU A 51 1.30 7.30 -7.41
C LEU A 51 1.22 6.29 -6.27
N SER A 52 2.34 5.67 -5.91
CA SER A 52 2.43 4.83 -4.73
C SER A 52 2.46 5.72 -3.48
N VAL A 53 1.58 5.43 -2.54
CA VAL A 53 1.43 6.12 -1.26
C VAL A 53 1.75 5.13 -0.16
N THR A 54 2.80 5.40 0.62
CA THR A 54 3.23 4.53 1.72
C THR A 54 3.28 5.33 3.01
N VAL A 55 2.56 4.90 4.04
CA VAL A 55 2.28 5.69 5.24
C VAL A 55 2.67 4.91 6.50
N ASP A 56 3.49 5.49 7.36
CA ASP A 56 3.78 4.94 8.67
C ASP A 56 2.56 5.09 9.62
N ARG A 57 2.20 4.01 10.31
CA ARG A 57 0.96 3.95 11.09
C ARG A 57 1.04 4.66 12.45
N LEU A 58 2.22 5.01 12.96
CA LEU A 58 2.37 5.83 14.17
C LEU A 58 2.42 7.30 13.79
N SER A 59 3.47 7.71 13.07
CA SER A 59 3.83 9.10 12.78
C SER A 59 3.00 9.75 11.68
N ARG A 60 2.31 8.96 10.85
CA ARG A 60 1.67 9.40 9.59
C ARG A 60 2.64 9.92 8.54
N TYR A 61 3.95 9.71 8.73
CA TYR A 61 4.94 10.04 7.74
C TYR A 61 4.60 9.32 6.42
N THR A 62 4.53 10.09 5.34
CA THR A 62 4.00 9.62 4.05
C THR A 62 5.05 9.77 2.99
N ILE A 63 5.32 8.67 2.31
CA ILE A 63 6.20 8.60 1.15
C ILE A 63 5.32 8.53 -0.09
N LEU A 64 5.48 9.51 -0.98
CA LEU A 64 4.86 9.51 -2.29
C LEU A 64 5.91 9.11 -3.32
N THR A 65 5.58 8.17 -4.21
CA THR A 65 6.49 7.74 -5.28
C THR A 65 5.74 7.59 -6.59
N LYS A 66 6.18 8.30 -7.63
CA LYS A 66 5.67 8.09 -8.98
C LYS A 66 6.09 6.72 -9.49
N LEU A 67 5.14 6.00 -10.05
CA LEU A 67 5.36 4.77 -10.80
C LEU A 67 5.14 5.06 -12.28
N THR A 68 6.05 4.56 -13.12
CA THR A 68 6.00 4.69 -14.58
C THR A 68 4.86 3.90 -15.20
N ASP A 69 4.48 2.81 -14.54
CA ASP A 69 3.40 1.91 -14.92
C ASP A 69 2.69 1.36 -13.66
N ARG A 70 1.72 0.47 -13.84
CA ARG A 70 0.96 -0.18 -12.75
C ARG A 70 1.42 -1.62 -12.48
N LEU A 71 2.62 -1.99 -12.94
CA LEU A 71 3.13 -3.34 -12.81
C LEU A 71 3.64 -3.61 -11.39
N ALA A 72 3.56 -4.87 -10.97
CA ALA A 72 3.99 -5.28 -9.64
C ALA A 72 5.50 -5.10 -9.44
N VAL A 73 6.31 -5.37 -10.48
CA VAL A 73 7.77 -5.17 -10.45
C VAL A 73 8.14 -3.71 -10.18
N THR A 74 7.47 -2.77 -10.84
CA THR A 74 7.69 -1.32 -10.68
C THR A 74 7.33 -0.85 -9.28
N LYS A 75 6.21 -1.34 -8.72
CA LYS A 75 5.82 -1.05 -7.33
C LYS A 75 6.82 -1.63 -6.34
N LYS A 76 7.25 -2.88 -6.55
CA LYS A 76 8.27 -3.57 -5.73
C LYS A 76 9.59 -2.77 -5.72
N ASP A 77 10.15 -2.44 -6.88
CA ASP A 77 11.40 -1.69 -6.97
C ASP A 77 11.29 -0.31 -6.30
N ALA A 78 10.15 0.37 -6.45
CA ALA A 78 9.88 1.63 -5.77
C ALA A 78 9.85 1.48 -4.25
N LEU A 79 9.13 0.48 -3.72
CA LEU A 79 9.06 0.22 -2.28
C LEU A 79 10.43 -0.17 -1.71
N VAL A 80 11.15 -1.08 -2.38
CA VAL A 80 12.49 -1.51 -1.97
C VAL A 80 13.46 -0.33 -1.95
N ARG A 81 13.47 0.51 -2.98
CA ARG A 81 14.32 1.71 -3.01
C ARG A 81 13.98 2.69 -1.90
N ARG A 82 12.69 2.97 -1.68
CA ARG A 82 12.25 4.05 -0.78
C ARG A 82 12.24 3.65 0.67
N LEU A 83 11.89 2.41 0.99
CA LEU A 83 12.01 1.89 2.35
C LEU A 83 13.44 1.39 2.62
N GLY A 84 14.18 1.00 1.58
CA GLY A 84 15.57 0.52 1.62
C GLY A 84 16.53 1.37 2.45
N ILE A 85 16.31 2.68 2.47
CA ILE A 85 17.17 3.66 3.15
C ILE A 85 17.00 3.70 4.67
N TYR A 86 15.88 3.20 5.20
CA TYR A 86 15.64 3.21 6.65
C TYR A 86 16.26 2.00 7.33
N SER A 87 16.65 2.17 8.59
CA SER A 87 17.14 1.09 9.43
C SER A 87 16.06 0.03 9.68
N GLN A 88 16.49 -1.18 10.02
CA GLN A 88 15.59 -2.34 10.16
C GLN A 88 14.46 -2.13 11.18
N ASN A 89 14.73 -1.43 12.27
CA ASN A 89 13.75 -1.08 13.30
C ASN A 89 12.62 -0.15 12.80
N LEU A 90 12.79 0.50 11.64
CA LEU A 90 11.77 1.35 11.00
C LEU A 90 11.11 0.66 9.80
N ARG A 91 11.28 -0.66 9.64
CA ARG A 91 10.72 -1.45 8.52
C ARG A 91 10.32 -2.83 9.02
N LEU A 92 9.31 -2.85 9.87
CA LEU A 92 8.87 -4.05 10.58
C LEU A 92 7.77 -4.76 9.80
N THR A 93 6.73 -4.01 9.41
CA THR A 93 5.59 -4.57 8.69
C THR A 93 5.13 -3.65 7.57
N LEU A 94 4.49 -4.23 6.55
CA LEU A 94 3.86 -3.50 5.46
C LEU A 94 2.49 -4.11 5.15
N THR A 95 1.43 -3.31 5.28
CA THR A 95 0.06 -3.77 4.99
C THR A 95 -0.37 -3.28 3.59
N ALA A 96 -0.87 -4.21 2.77
CA ALA A 96 -1.38 -3.94 1.43
C ALA A 96 -2.78 -4.57 1.23
N ASP A 97 -3.42 -4.28 0.11
CA ASP A 97 -4.62 -4.97 -0.35
C ASP A 97 -4.25 -6.14 -1.28
N ASN A 98 -5.25 -6.95 -1.65
CA ASN A 98 -5.07 -8.11 -2.54
C ASN A 98 -4.95 -7.74 -4.04
N GLY A 99 -4.52 -6.51 -4.36
CA GLY A 99 -4.30 -6.05 -5.73
C GLY A 99 -3.14 -6.79 -6.40
N SER A 100 -3.27 -7.08 -7.70
CA SER A 100 -2.25 -7.81 -8.48
C SER A 100 -0.91 -7.06 -8.54
N GLU A 101 -0.91 -5.74 -8.37
CA GLU A 101 0.31 -4.95 -8.27
C GLU A 101 1.15 -5.27 -7.01
N ASN A 102 0.61 -6.04 -6.07
CA ASN A 102 1.33 -6.54 -4.89
C ASN A 102 1.80 -7.98 -5.05
N SER A 103 1.75 -8.58 -6.25
CA SER A 103 2.14 -9.99 -6.46
C SER A 103 3.59 -10.28 -6.10
N GLU A 104 4.49 -9.30 -6.24
CA GLU A 104 5.93 -9.38 -5.91
C GLU A 104 6.24 -9.31 -4.40
N HIS A 105 5.24 -9.43 -3.53
CA HIS A 105 5.39 -9.30 -2.08
C HIS A 105 6.45 -10.18 -1.43
N LEU A 106 6.66 -11.42 -1.92
CA LEU A 106 7.72 -12.29 -1.39
C LEU A 106 9.11 -11.67 -1.57
N GLN A 107 9.36 -11.04 -2.72
CA GLN A 107 10.61 -10.35 -2.99
C GLN A 107 10.73 -9.07 -2.14
N ILE A 108 9.64 -8.32 -1.97
CA ILE A 108 9.61 -7.14 -1.07
C ILE A 108 10.00 -7.55 0.35
N GLN A 109 9.41 -8.62 0.88
CA GLN A 109 9.73 -9.14 2.22
C GLN A 109 11.20 -9.54 2.34
N ALA A 110 11.74 -10.23 1.32
CA ALA A 110 13.14 -10.65 1.31
C ALA A 110 14.11 -9.46 1.30
N ASP A 111 13.89 -8.49 0.40
CA ASP A 111 14.79 -7.34 0.20
C ASP A 111 14.73 -6.35 1.38
N LEU A 112 13.55 -6.14 1.95
CA LEU A 112 13.35 -5.19 3.06
C LEU A 112 13.42 -5.84 4.45
N LYS A 113 13.46 -7.18 4.52
CA LYS A 113 13.41 -7.97 5.76
C LYS A 113 12.22 -7.60 6.64
N LEU A 114 11.06 -7.39 6.04
CA LEU A 114 9.81 -7.05 6.73
C LEU A 114 8.74 -8.11 6.47
N ILE A 115 7.65 -8.08 7.23
CA ILE A 115 6.49 -8.96 7.00
C ILE A 115 5.36 -8.18 6.32
N MET A 116 4.82 -8.72 5.24
CA MET A 116 3.68 -8.17 4.53
C MET A 116 2.37 -8.83 4.95
N TYR A 117 1.35 -8.01 5.23
CA TYR A 117 0.01 -8.46 5.56
C TYR A 117 -1.02 -7.95 4.54
N PHE A 118 -2.02 -8.76 4.24
CA PHE A 118 -3.01 -8.50 3.20
C PHE A 118 -4.42 -8.39 3.77
N CYS A 119 -5.09 -7.28 3.43
CA CYS A 119 -6.46 -7.01 3.85
C CYS A 119 -7.45 -7.98 3.21
N HIS A 120 -8.58 -8.20 3.86
CA HIS A 120 -9.69 -8.96 3.30
C HIS A 120 -10.29 -8.25 2.08
N ALA A 121 -10.85 -9.03 1.16
CA ALA A 121 -11.51 -8.45 -0.02
C ALA A 121 -12.71 -7.58 0.40
N TYR A 122 -12.77 -6.33 -0.09
CA TYR A 122 -13.80 -5.33 0.27
C TYR A 122 -13.71 -4.75 1.69
N HIS A 123 -12.61 -4.97 2.41
CA HIS A 123 -12.38 -4.44 3.77
C HIS A 123 -11.36 -3.28 3.78
N SER A 124 -11.66 -2.19 3.06
CA SER A 124 -10.71 -1.06 2.93
C SER A 124 -10.31 -0.41 4.26
N TRP A 125 -11.17 -0.48 5.27
CA TRP A 125 -10.95 0.12 6.60
C TRP A 125 -9.77 -0.49 7.36
N GLU A 126 -9.32 -1.68 6.98
CA GLU A 126 -8.15 -2.34 7.57
C GLU A 126 -6.83 -1.62 7.25
N LYS A 127 -6.87 -0.74 6.25
CA LYS A 127 -5.85 0.21 5.80
C LYS A 127 -6.26 1.67 6.05
N GLY A 128 -6.90 1.93 7.20
CA GLY A 128 -7.48 3.25 7.50
C GLY A 128 -6.48 4.41 7.51
N SER A 129 -5.18 4.20 7.69
CA SER A 129 -4.18 5.29 7.69
C SER A 129 -3.92 5.78 6.27
N VAL A 130 -3.63 4.85 5.35
CA VAL A 130 -3.38 5.17 3.94
C VAL A 130 -4.67 5.57 3.24
N GLU A 131 -5.83 5.02 3.58
CA GLU A 131 -7.12 5.48 3.03
C GLU A 131 -7.38 6.96 3.36
N ASN A 132 -7.16 7.35 4.62
CA ASN A 132 -7.30 8.73 5.05
C ASN A 132 -6.27 9.65 4.39
N MET A 133 -5.03 9.19 4.22
CA MET A 133 -4.00 9.95 3.52
C MET A 133 -4.35 10.11 2.04
N ASN A 134 -4.85 9.06 1.38
CA ASN A 134 -5.29 9.10 0.00
C ASN A 134 -6.40 10.14 -0.20
N LYS A 135 -7.37 10.23 0.72
CA LYS A 135 -8.40 11.29 0.70
C LYS A 135 -7.79 12.69 0.76
N ARG A 136 -6.73 12.91 1.56
CA ARG A 136 -6.01 14.20 1.63
C ARG A 136 -5.26 14.50 0.34
N ILE A 137 -4.51 13.53 -0.18
CA ILE A 137 -3.78 13.66 -1.44
C ILE A 137 -4.73 14.00 -2.59
N ARG A 138 -5.91 13.39 -2.63
CA ARG A 138 -6.93 13.64 -3.67
C ARG A 138 -7.46 15.07 -3.70
N ARG A 139 -7.31 15.86 -2.63
CA ARG A 139 -7.63 17.29 -2.63
C ARG A 139 -6.63 18.10 -3.45
N PHE A 140 -5.39 17.64 -3.55
CA PHE A 140 -4.31 18.27 -4.32
C PHE A 140 -4.09 17.61 -5.69
N ILE A 141 -4.41 16.32 -5.81
CA ILE A 141 -4.29 15.53 -7.04
C ILE A 141 -5.67 14.94 -7.36
N PRO A 142 -6.54 15.70 -8.04
CA PRO A 142 -7.86 15.23 -8.44
C PRO A 142 -7.79 13.98 -9.31
N LYS A 143 -8.89 13.21 -9.33
CA LYS A 143 -9.04 12.11 -10.29
C LYS A 143 -8.98 12.66 -11.72
N GLY A 144 -8.45 11.88 -12.65
CA GLY A 144 -8.35 12.29 -14.07
C GLY A 144 -7.13 13.14 -14.41
N VAL A 145 -6.39 13.66 -13.43
CA VAL A 145 -5.13 14.37 -13.66
C VAL A 145 -4.00 13.35 -13.86
N SER A 146 -3.18 13.58 -14.88
CA SER A 146 -2.01 12.73 -15.16
C SER A 146 -1.00 12.79 -14.00
N ILE A 147 -0.58 11.63 -13.50
CA ILE A 147 0.46 11.55 -12.47
C ILE A 147 1.83 11.93 -13.05
N TYR A 148 2.03 11.67 -14.34
CA TYR A 148 3.23 12.04 -15.07
C TYR A 148 3.54 13.54 -14.92
N CYS A 149 2.52 14.38 -15.13
CA CYS A 149 2.63 15.84 -15.08
C CYS A 149 2.81 16.43 -13.67
N LEU A 150 2.79 15.62 -12.60
CA LEU A 150 2.95 16.16 -11.25
C LEU A 150 4.38 16.68 -11.04
N PRO A 151 4.58 17.89 -10.49
CA PRO A 151 5.90 18.36 -10.14
C PRO A 151 6.58 17.45 -9.09
N GLU A 152 7.85 17.13 -9.26
CA GLU A 152 8.60 16.32 -8.28
C GLU A 152 8.62 16.95 -6.88
N LYS A 153 8.61 18.29 -6.79
CA LYS A 153 8.53 19.00 -5.51
C LYS A 153 7.30 18.66 -4.66
N LEU A 154 6.23 18.13 -5.27
CA LEU A 154 5.02 17.68 -4.56
C LEU A 154 5.12 16.23 -4.07
N ILE A 155 6.18 15.52 -4.45
CA ILE A 155 6.40 14.09 -4.23
C ILE A 155 7.76 13.96 -3.55
N LYS A 156 7.81 14.23 -2.25
CA LYS A 156 9.01 14.07 -1.41
C LYS A 156 8.79 12.97 -0.38
#